data_AF-A0ABD0UJS9-F1
#
_entry.id   AF-A0ABD0UJS9-F1
#
_cell.length_a   1.000
_cell.length_b   1.000
_cell.length_c   1.000
_cell.angle_alpha   90.00
_cell.angle_beta   90.00
_cell.angle_gamma   90.00
#
_symmetry.space_group_name_H-M   'P 1'
#
loop_
_entity.id
_entity.type
_entity.pdbx_description
1 polymer ?
#
loop_
_entity_poly.entity_id
_entity_poly.type
_entity_poly.pdbx_seq_one_letter_code
_entity_poly.pdbx_strand_id
1 'polypeptide(L)'
;MRSEEKSQLKKFSNRLQSFYANWSKHQSPEWMDAKLVVFCAPPSSRYRCAASSSGYQCDPDQDSLNLFEWLFREWLDDAYIVLSPTEIYAVCTDRNYDCSYNAKFLSSFADEAKKRVGVDFVVKGKDSGRTLRETLVAMANGFRRPMRPPGVKEKEKEMEKVVVGFIGDKAPEIELTKWMEWKDVTDAFCRLAGFK
;
A
#
# COMPACT_ATOMS: atom_id res chain seq x y z
N MET A 1 -6.31 23.37 -13.88
CA MET A 1 -6.94 22.22 -13.17
C MET A 1 -8.45 22.35 -13.25
N ARG A 2 -9.11 21.32 -13.75
CA ARG A 2 -10.58 21.25 -13.86
C ARG A 2 -11.20 21.10 -12.46
N SER A 3 -12.48 21.47 -12.28
CA SER A 3 -13.18 21.43 -10.98
C SER A 3 -13.18 20.03 -10.35
N GLU A 4 -13.31 18.99 -11.19
CA GLU A 4 -13.38 17.58 -10.78
C GLU A 4 -12.05 17.05 -10.24
N GLU A 5 -10.93 17.40 -10.89
CA GLU A 5 -9.57 17.04 -10.48
C GLU A 5 -9.24 17.59 -9.09
N LYS A 6 -9.60 18.85 -8.82
CA LYS A 6 -9.46 19.46 -7.48
C LYS A 6 -10.31 18.75 -6.42
N SER A 7 -11.50 18.30 -6.80
CA SER A 7 -12.41 17.55 -5.92
C SER A 7 -11.85 16.17 -5.58
N GLN A 8 -11.27 15.45 -6.56
CA GLN A 8 -10.63 14.16 -6.35
C GLN A 8 -9.42 14.28 -5.42
N LEU A 9 -8.51 15.22 -5.68
CA LEU A 9 -7.31 15.45 -4.86
C LEU A 9 -7.65 15.75 -3.40
N LYS A 10 -8.70 16.56 -3.16
CA LYS A 10 -9.19 16.85 -1.80
C LYS A 10 -9.79 15.60 -1.12
N LYS A 11 -10.53 14.77 -1.87
CA LYS A 11 -11.07 13.51 -1.33
C LYS A 11 -9.95 12.53 -0.99
N PHE A 12 -8.94 12.41 -1.86
CA PHE A 12 -7.75 11.62 -1.62
C PHE A 12 -7.05 12.05 -0.33
N SER A 13 -6.74 13.34 -0.17
CA SER A 13 -6.02 13.81 1.03
C SER A 13 -6.80 13.55 2.31
N ASN A 14 -8.12 13.75 2.29
CA ASN A 14 -8.98 13.50 3.45
C ASN A 14 -8.99 12.01 3.83
N ARG A 15 -9.10 11.13 2.83
CA ARG A 15 -9.12 9.68 3.04
C ARG A 15 -7.78 9.15 3.50
N LEU A 16 -6.70 9.63 2.90
CA LEU A 16 -5.34 9.29 3.31
C LEU A 16 -5.09 9.73 4.76
N GLN A 17 -5.54 10.94 5.13
CA GLN A 17 -5.46 11.41 6.51
C GLN A 17 -6.27 10.53 7.48
N SER A 18 -7.51 10.16 7.11
CA SER A 18 -8.33 9.24 7.88
C SER A 18 -7.66 7.87 8.05
N PHE A 19 -7.03 7.36 6.98
CA PHE A 19 -6.29 6.10 7.01
C PHE A 19 -5.13 6.15 8.02
N TYR A 20 -4.24 7.13 7.90
CA TYR A 20 -3.11 7.24 8.84
C TYR A 20 -3.53 7.51 10.28
N ALA A 21 -4.57 8.33 10.49
CA ALA A 21 -5.11 8.59 11.82
C ALA A 21 -5.70 7.33 12.47
N ASN A 22 -6.44 6.52 11.70
CA ASN A 22 -6.99 5.27 12.18
C ASN A 22 -5.88 4.23 12.42
N TRP A 23 -4.98 4.03 11.46
CA TRP A 23 -3.87 3.09 11.57
C TRP A 23 -2.98 3.40 12.79
N SER A 24 -2.61 4.66 13.00
CA SER A 24 -1.80 5.05 14.15
C SER A 24 -2.53 4.88 15.48
N LYS A 25 -3.85 5.12 15.54
CA LYS A 25 -4.64 5.04 16.78
C LYS A 25 -4.99 3.60 17.16
N HIS A 26 -5.18 2.73 16.17
CA HIS A 26 -5.65 1.36 16.32
C HIS A 26 -4.58 0.32 15.94
N GLN A 27 -3.28 0.68 16.09
CA GLN A 27 -2.15 -0.13 15.65
C GLN A 27 -2.24 -1.60 16.12
N SER A 28 -2.71 -1.84 17.34
CA SER A 28 -3.03 -3.16 17.87
C SER A 28 -4.37 -3.12 18.60
N PRO A 29 -5.24 -4.15 18.50
CA PRO A 29 -5.07 -5.37 17.69
C PRO A 29 -5.56 -5.24 16.24
N GLU A 30 -6.25 -4.16 15.87
CA GLU A 30 -6.95 -4.05 14.58
C GLU A 30 -6.00 -4.10 13.38
N TRP A 31 -4.91 -3.32 13.44
CA TRP A 31 -3.90 -3.29 12.38
C TRP A 31 -2.75 -4.28 12.62
N MET A 32 -2.91 -5.21 13.56
CA MET A 32 -1.97 -6.31 13.82
C MET A 32 -0.51 -5.88 14.03
N ASP A 33 -0.29 -4.68 14.58
CA ASP A 33 1.03 -4.07 14.74
C ASP A 33 1.80 -3.83 13.43
N ALA A 34 1.09 -3.82 12.29
CA ALA A 34 1.64 -3.55 10.97
C ALA A 34 2.43 -2.23 10.96
N LYS A 35 3.68 -2.29 10.52
CA LYS A 35 4.55 -1.13 10.29
C LYS A 35 4.51 -0.67 8.84
N LEU A 36 4.17 -1.61 7.94
CA LEU A 36 3.94 -1.38 6.53
C LEU A 36 2.57 -1.94 6.18
N VAL A 37 1.87 -1.30 5.24
CA VAL A 37 0.63 -1.83 4.65
C VAL A 37 0.84 -1.94 3.15
N VAL A 38 0.39 -3.03 2.56
CA VAL A 38 0.51 -3.32 1.12
C VAL A 38 -0.84 -3.66 0.55
N PHE A 39 -1.13 -3.14 -0.64
CA PHE A 39 -2.27 -3.57 -1.42
C PHE A 39 -1.93 -3.60 -2.91
N CYS A 40 -2.67 -4.40 -3.65
CA CYS A 40 -2.47 -4.61 -5.08
C CYS A 40 -3.63 -3.97 -5.85
N ALA A 41 -3.33 -3.18 -6.86
CA ALA A 41 -4.30 -2.85 -7.89
C ALA A 41 -4.24 -3.97 -8.94
N PRO A 42 -5.27 -4.84 -9.06
CA PRO A 42 -5.21 -5.97 -9.99
C PRO A 42 -5.26 -5.51 -11.46
N PRO A 43 -4.94 -6.39 -12.42
CA PRO A 43 -4.95 -6.03 -13.84
C PRO A 43 -6.32 -5.57 -14.34
N SER A 44 -6.34 -4.61 -15.29
CA SER A 44 -7.58 -4.03 -15.80
C SER A 44 -8.51 -5.00 -16.53
N SER A 45 -7.94 -6.08 -17.06
CA SER A 45 -8.67 -7.22 -17.62
C SER A 45 -9.55 -7.93 -16.59
N ARG A 46 -9.17 -7.90 -15.30
CA ARG A 46 -9.95 -8.46 -14.19
C ARG A 46 -11.10 -7.55 -13.75
N TYR A 47 -11.02 -6.23 -13.99
CA TYR A 47 -12.12 -5.30 -13.66
C TYR A 47 -13.36 -5.47 -14.55
N ARG A 48 -13.19 -5.75 -15.84
CA ARG A 48 -14.34 -5.96 -16.78
C ARG A 48 -15.22 -7.15 -16.39
N CYS A 49 -14.62 -8.07 -15.65
CA CYS A 49 -15.21 -9.30 -15.18
C CYS A 49 -16.25 -9.02 -14.07
N ALA A 50 -15.97 -8.06 -13.16
CA ALA A 50 -16.87 -7.64 -12.08
C ALA A 50 -18.11 -6.85 -12.57
N ALA A 51 -18.04 -6.24 -13.76
CA ALA A 51 -19.16 -5.51 -14.36
C ALA A 51 -20.09 -6.40 -15.22
N SER A 52 -19.74 -7.67 -15.43
CA SER A 52 -20.53 -8.60 -16.26
C SER A 52 -21.52 -9.39 -15.40
N SER A 53 -22.81 -9.34 -15.77
CA SER A 53 -23.92 -10.08 -15.13
C SER A 53 -23.95 -11.57 -15.48
N SER A 54 -22.99 -12.06 -16.28
CA SER A 54 -22.82 -13.47 -16.62
C SER A 54 -21.93 -14.13 -15.58
N GLY A 55 -22.44 -15.15 -14.89
CA GLY A 55 -21.80 -15.89 -13.78
C GLY A 55 -20.52 -16.66 -14.12
N TYR A 56 -19.57 -16.05 -14.84
CA TYR A 56 -18.18 -16.45 -14.82
C TYR A 56 -17.59 -16.02 -13.49
N GLN A 57 -17.13 -16.99 -12.69
CA GLN A 57 -16.36 -16.74 -11.48
C GLN A 57 -15.12 -15.90 -11.84
N CYS A 58 -15.19 -14.60 -11.58
CA CYS A 58 -14.07 -13.70 -11.76
C CYS A 58 -13.37 -13.46 -10.41
N ASP A 59 -12.07 -13.75 -10.45
CA ASP A 59 -11.01 -13.93 -9.45
C ASP A 59 -10.88 -12.87 -8.29
N PRO A 60 -10.09 -13.20 -7.22
CA PRO A 60 -10.30 -12.88 -5.80
C PRO A 60 -9.41 -11.75 -5.25
N ASP A 61 -9.69 -10.48 -5.52
CA ASP A 61 -9.03 -9.38 -4.78
C ASP A 61 -9.91 -8.13 -4.71
N GLN A 62 -11.19 -8.32 -4.39
CA GLN A 62 -12.18 -7.24 -4.37
C GLN A 62 -11.81 -6.18 -3.33
N ASP A 63 -11.23 -6.57 -2.20
CA ASP A 63 -10.89 -5.64 -1.12
C ASP A 63 -9.69 -4.75 -1.45
N SER A 64 -8.70 -5.31 -2.14
CA SER A 64 -7.55 -4.59 -2.67
C SER A 64 -8.00 -3.52 -3.69
N LEU A 65 -8.95 -3.87 -4.55
CA LEU A 65 -9.60 -2.93 -5.47
C LEU A 65 -10.44 -1.88 -4.74
N ASN A 66 -11.24 -2.29 -3.75
CA ASN A 66 -12.05 -1.39 -2.94
C ASN A 66 -11.19 -0.32 -2.25
N LEU A 67 -10.00 -0.71 -1.76
CA LEU A 67 -9.02 0.25 -1.22
C LEU A 67 -8.48 1.19 -2.28
N PHE A 68 -8.13 0.67 -3.46
CA PHE A 68 -7.65 1.52 -4.54
C PHE A 68 -8.70 2.57 -4.95
N GLU A 69 -9.93 2.14 -5.23
CA GLU A 69 -11.01 3.03 -5.62
C GLU A 69 -11.39 4.00 -4.49
N TRP A 70 -11.39 3.51 -3.25
CA TRP A 70 -11.59 4.35 -2.08
C TRP A 70 -10.50 5.42 -2.01
N LEU A 71 -9.24 5.12 -2.24
CA LEU A 71 -8.19 6.13 -2.09
C LEU A 71 -8.13 7.09 -3.29
N PHE A 72 -8.10 6.56 -4.52
CA PHE A 72 -7.76 7.31 -5.73
C PHE A 72 -8.94 7.66 -6.64
N ARG A 73 -10.12 7.02 -6.48
CA ARG A 73 -11.31 7.23 -7.34
C ARG A 73 -11.09 6.98 -8.85
N GLU A 74 -10.02 6.29 -9.20
CA GLU A 74 -9.72 5.90 -10.58
C GLU A 74 -9.27 4.43 -10.58
N TRP A 75 -8.87 3.91 -11.73
CA TRP A 75 -8.33 2.55 -11.87
C TRP A 75 -6.85 2.64 -12.21
N LEU A 76 -6.04 1.85 -11.51
CA LEU A 76 -4.62 1.70 -11.77
C LEU A 76 -4.41 0.25 -12.17
N ASP A 77 -3.67 0.05 -13.26
CA ASP A 77 -3.45 -1.29 -13.77
C ASP A 77 -2.24 -1.92 -13.06
N ASP A 78 -2.39 -3.11 -12.49
CA ASP A 78 -1.30 -4.03 -12.12
C ASP A 78 -0.09 -3.34 -11.41
N ALA A 79 -0.34 -2.88 -10.18
CA ALA A 79 0.66 -2.19 -9.37
C ALA A 79 0.45 -2.43 -7.86
N TYR A 80 1.55 -2.47 -7.12
CA TYR A 80 1.54 -2.51 -5.67
C TYR A 80 1.69 -1.11 -5.09
N ILE A 81 0.90 -0.81 -4.06
CA ILE A 81 1.08 0.37 -3.22
C ILE A 81 1.54 -0.10 -1.84
N VAL A 82 2.66 0.43 -1.37
CA VAL A 82 3.25 0.16 -0.06
C VAL A 82 3.19 1.44 0.76
N LEU A 83 2.45 1.44 1.87
CA LEU A 83 2.36 2.57 2.80
C LEU A 83 3.23 2.30 4.03
N SER A 84 3.94 3.34 4.45
CA SER A 84 4.60 3.44 5.74
C SER A 84 4.21 4.75 6.42
N PRO A 85 4.58 4.97 7.70
CA PRO A 85 4.27 6.22 8.40
C PRO A 85 4.81 7.49 7.74
N THR A 86 5.86 7.38 6.91
CA THR A 86 6.55 8.55 6.33
C THR A 86 6.54 8.56 4.81
N GLU A 87 6.39 7.41 4.18
CA GLU A 87 6.51 7.26 2.72
C GLU A 87 5.43 6.33 2.17
N ILE A 88 4.95 6.65 0.96
CA ILE A 88 4.12 5.79 0.13
C ILE A 88 4.93 5.45 -1.12
N TYR A 89 5.06 4.17 -1.42
CA TYR A 89 5.70 3.70 -2.65
C TYR A 89 4.67 3.07 -3.57
N ALA A 90 4.65 3.50 -4.83
CA ALA A 90 3.97 2.78 -5.89
C ALA A 90 4.99 2.02 -6.74
N VAL A 91 4.77 0.72 -6.89
CA VAL A 91 5.61 -0.23 -7.63
C VAL A 91 4.77 -0.85 -8.74
N CYS A 92 5.02 -0.48 -9.99
CA CYS A 92 4.40 -1.19 -11.12
C CYS A 92 4.98 -2.61 -11.24
N THR A 93 4.16 -3.57 -11.66
CA THR A 93 4.66 -4.93 -11.98
C THR A 93 5.14 -5.02 -13.43
N ASP A 94 5.94 -6.05 -13.73
CA ASP A 94 6.52 -6.27 -15.07
C ASP A 94 5.50 -6.55 -16.17
N ARG A 95 4.30 -6.99 -15.78
CA ARG A 95 3.19 -7.36 -16.67
C ARG A 95 2.41 -6.14 -17.17
N ASN A 96 2.61 -4.97 -16.55
CA ASN A 96 1.96 -3.74 -16.95
C ASN A 96 2.67 -3.11 -18.17
N TYR A 97 1.97 -3.07 -19.31
CA TYR A 97 2.44 -2.42 -20.53
C TYR A 97 2.43 -0.88 -20.44
N ASP A 98 1.71 -0.27 -19.49
CA ASP A 98 1.53 1.18 -19.36
C ASP A 98 1.83 1.70 -17.94
N CYS A 99 2.95 1.25 -17.38
CA CYS A 99 3.46 1.80 -16.13
C CYS A 99 3.74 3.32 -16.23
N SER A 100 3.93 3.86 -17.44
CA SER A 100 4.00 5.30 -17.71
C SER A 100 2.73 6.06 -17.34
N TYR A 101 1.55 5.55 -17.71
CA TYR A 101 0.28 6.16 -17.33
C TYR A 101 0.10 6.17 -15.81
N ASN A 102 0.31 5.01 -15.18
CA ASN A 102 0.25 4.87 -13.73
C ASN A 102 1.19 5.84 -13.03
N ALA A 103 2.42 5.96 -13.52
CA ALA A 103 3.41 6.87 -12.95
C ALA A 103 2.94 8.33 -13.01
N LYS A 104 2.41 8.75 -14.16
CA LYS A 104 1.88 10.10 -14.36
C LYS A 104 0.64 10.37 -13.51
N PHE A 105 -0.31 9.45 -13.48
CA PHE A 105 -1.52 9.55 -12.66
C PHE A 105 -1.17 9.69 -11.18
N LEU A 106 -0.40 8.75 -10.63
CA LEU A 106 -0.03 8.75 -9.22
C LEU A 106 0.84 9.95 -8.82
N SER A 107 1.70 10.43 -9.72
CA SER A 107 2.51 11.64 -9.45
C SER A 107 1.67 12.88 -9.16
N SER A 108 0.43 12.94 -9.67
CA SER A 108 -0.48 14.06 -9.41
C SER A 108 -0.94 14.15 -7.96
N PHE A 109 -0.84 13.05 -7.20
CA PHE A 109 -1.22 12.98 -5.78
C PHE A 109 -0.06 13.26 -4.84
N ALA A 110 1.20 13.26 -5.34
CA ALA A 110 2.37 13.35 -4.49
C ALA A 110 2.44 14.67 -3.70
N ASP A 111 2.13 15.77 -4.39
CA ASP A 111 2.06 17.09 -3.79
C ASP A 111 1.02 17.17 -2.67
N GLU A 112 -0.16 16.56 -2.85
CA GLU A 112 -1.22 16.59 -1.83
C GLU A 112 -0.91 15.66 -0.66
N ALA A 113 -0.33 14.49 -0.91
CA ALA A 113 0.15 13.59 0.15
C ALA A 113 1.16 14.32 1.05
N LYS A 114 2.13 15.03 0.44
CA LYS A 114 3.12 15.79 1.20
C LYS A 114 2.52 16.99 1.92
N LYS A 115 1.73 17.81 1.23
CA LYS A 115 1.18 19.07 1.78
C LYS A 115 0.14 18.86 2.87
N ARG A 116 -0.69 17.81 2.76
CA ARG A 116 -1.85 17.61 3.65
C ARG A 116 -1.62 16.56 4.73
N VAL A 117 -0.83 15.53 4.42
CA VAL A 117 -0.64 14.38 5.32
C VAL A 117 0.81 14.31 5.82
N GLY A 118 1.75 14.96 5.15
CA GLY A 118 3.16 15.00 5.55
C GLY A 118 3.96 13.77 5.13
N VAL A 119 3.43 12.94 4.21
CA VAL A 119 4.09 11.73 3.73
C VAL A 119 4.65 11.93 2.33
N ASP A 120 5.83 11.38 2.07
CA ASP A 120 6.46 11.42 0.75
C ASP A 120 5.86 10.33 -0.13
N PHE A 121 5.25 10.71 -1.25
CA PHE A 121 4.74 9.76 -2.22
C PHE A 121 5.74 9.58 -3.36
N VAL A 122 6.40 8.43 -3.36
CA VAL A 122 7.40 8.05 -4.35
C VAL A 122 6.78 7.08 -5.35
N VAL A 123 6.74 7.49 -6.61
CA VAL A 123 6.26 6.63 -7.69
C VAL A 123 7.46 6.07 -8.44
N LYS A 124 7.59 4.73 -8.43
CA LYS A 124 8.70 4.01 -9.07
C LYS A 124 8.17 3.25 -10.28
N GLY A 125 8.52 3.75 -11.46
CA GLY A 125 8.21 3.10 -12.72
C GLY A 125 9.04 1.83 -12.95
N LYS A 126 8.73 1.09 -14.03
CA LYS A 126 9.41 -0.15 -14.43
C LYS A 126 10.94 0.00 -14.53
N ASP A 127 11.40 1.14 -15.05
CA ASP A 127 12.83 1.41 -15.25
C ASP A 127 13.60 1.77 -13.98
N SER A 128 12.91 1.89 -12.83
CA SER A 128 13.56 2.17 -11.55
C SER A 128 14.28 0.95 -10.97
N GLY A 129 14.04 -0.24 -11.52
CA GLY A 129 14.71 -1.49 -11.16
C GLY A 129 14.39 -2.00 -9.75
N ARG A 130 13.41 -1.41 -9.04
CA ARG A 130 13.06 -1.80 -7.67
C ARG A 130 11.76 -2.60 -7.64
N THR A 131 11.87 -3.87 -7.26
CA THR A 131 10.76 -4.82 -7.06
C THR A 131 9.97 -4.52 -5.77
N LEU A 132 8.79 -5.13 -5.62
CA LEU A 132 8.01 -5.06 -4.37
C LEU A 132 8.85 -5.54 -3.18
N ARG A 133 9.58 -6.66 -3.34
CA ARG A 133 10.43 -7.23 -2.30
C ARG A 133 11.53 -6.26 -1.86
N GLU A 134 12.24 -5.65 -2.81
CA GLU A 134 13.29 -4.67 -2.50
C GLU A 134 12.73 -3.41 -1.85
N THR A 135 11.53 -2.98 -2.26
CA THR A 135 10.82 -1.86 -1.65
C THR A 135 10.48 -2.16 -0.20
N LEU A 136 9.88 -3.32 0.07
CA LEU A 136 9.54 -3.76 1.41
C LEU A 136 10.77 -3.88 2.31
N VAL A 137 11.85 -4.49 1.83
CA VAL A 137 13.10 -4.60 2.59
C VAL A 137 13.70 -3.22 2.88
N ALA A 138 13.74 -2.32 1.89
CA ALA A 138 14.29 -0.98 2.06
C ALA A 138 13.50 -0.18 3.11
N MET A 139 12.17 -0.17 3.03
CA MET A 139 11.32 0.52 3.99
C MET A 139 11.37 -0.14 5.37
N ALA A 140 11.38 -1.48 5.41
CA ALA A 140 11.38 -2.23 6.65
C ALA A 140 12.70 -2.07 7.44
N ASN A 141 13.83 -1.89 6.74
CA ASN A 141 15.11 -1.56 7.38
C ASN A 141 15.07 -0.23 8.15
N GLY A 142 14.20 0.72 7.78
CA GLY A 142 14.00 1.95 8.55
C GLY A 142 13.42 1.72 9.96
N PHE A 143 12.68 0.63 10.15
CA PHE A 143 12.18 0.21 11.48
C PHE A 143 13.17 -0.67 12.22
N ARG A 144 14.17 -1.23 11.54
CA ARG A 144 15.30 -1.91 12.16
C ARG A 144 16.23 -0.88 12.78
N ARG A 145 15.76 -0.19 13.82
CA ARG A 145 16.66 0.47 14.75
C ARG A 145 17.39 -0.64 15.51
N PRO A 146 18.72 -0.60 15.64
CA PRO A 146 19.37 -1.38 16.67
C PRO A 146 18.75 -0.94 18.01
N MET A 147 18.11 -1.86 18.73
CA MET A 147 17.83 -1.65 20.13
C MET A 147 19.17 -1.60 20.87
N ARG A 148 19.83 -0.44 20.94
CA ARG A 148 20.50 0.15 22.15
C ARG A 148 21.78 0.99 21.93
N PRO A 149 22.15 1.79 22.97
CA PRO A 149 23.20 2.81 22.95
C PRO A 149 24.61 2.27 22.73
N PRO A 150 25.61 3.15 22.53
CA PRO A 150 26.99 2.77 22.33
C PRO A 150 27.51 1.94 23.52
N GLY A 151 28.04 0.73 23.27
CA GLY A 151 28.92 0.05 24.23
C GLY A 151 28.52 -1.34 24.76
N VAL A 152 27.49 -2.02 24.22
CA VAL A 152 27.13 -3.39 24.67
C VAL A 152 27.57 -4.43 23.63
N LYS A 153 28.42 -5.38 24.04
CA LYS A 153 28.92 -6.49 23.22
C LYS A 153 27.78 -7.39 22.72
N GLU A 154 27.91 -7.80 21.47
CA GLU A 154 26.96 -8.61 20.69
C GLU A 154 26.55 -9.88 21.43
N LYS A 155 25.26 -9.94 21.81
CA LYS A 155 24.51 -11.18 21.80
C LYS A 155 23.49 -11.02 20.69
N GLU A 156 23.38 -12.00 19.79
CA GLU A 156 22.25 -12.13 18.86
C GLU A 156 20.95 -12.03 19.68
N LYS A 157 20.38 -10.82 19.74
CA LYS A 157 19.05 -10.61 20.30
C LYS A 157 18.07 -10.87 19.18
N GLU A 158 17.05 -11.67 19.47
CA GLU A 158 15.85 -11.80 18.63
C GLU A 158 15.44 -10.42 18.13
N MET A 159 15.63 -10.20 16.83
CA MET A 159 15.25 -8.97 16.18
C MET A 159 13.72 -8.93 16.13
N GLU A 160 13.14 -7.82 16.58
CA GLU A 160 11.69 -7.60 16.47
C GLU A 160 11.27 -7.78 15.01
N LYS A 161 10.30 -8.66 14.78
CA LYS A 161 9.79 -8.88 13.43
C LYS A 161 9.05 -7.64 12.96
N VAL A 162 9.30 -7.23 11.71
CA VAL A 162 8.52 -6.18 11.07
C VAL A 162 7.26 -6.80 10.46
N VAL A 163 6.11 -6.44 11.03
CA VAL A 163 4.82 -6.85 10.47
C VAL A 163 4.50 -6.02 9.24
N VAL A 164 4.20 -6.72 8.14
CA VAL A 164 3.68 -6.15 6.90
C VAL A 164 2.21 -6.56 6.78
N GLY A 165 1.31 -5.59 6.92
CA GLY A 165 -0.10 -5.75 6.66
C GLY A 165 -0.36 -5.90 5.17
N PHE A 166 -1.17 -6.85 4.73
CA PHE A 166 -1.73 -6.87 3.38
C PHE A 166 -3.24 -6.62 3.44
N ILE A 167 -3.77 -5.98 2.40
CA ILE A 167 -5.21 -5.78 2.18
C ILE A 167 -5.57 -6.45 0.87
N GLY A 168 -6.54 -7.36 0.89
CA GLY A 168 -6.89 -8.22 -0.23
C GLY A 168 -7.08 -9.66 0.24
N ASP A 169 -7.46 -10.54 -0.68
CA ASP A 169 -7.90 -11.90 -0.33
C ASP A 169 -6.70 -12.77 0.06
N LYS A 170 -5.50 -12.43 -0.45
CA LYS A 170 -4.24 -13.10 -0.10
C LYS A 170 -3.05 -12.14 -0.06
N ALA A 171 -2.06 -12.52 0.75
CA ALA A 171 -0.76 -11.85 0.74
C ALA A 171 -0.11 -11.94 -0.66
N PRO A 172 0.66 -10.91 -1.08
CA PRO A 172 1.45 -10.99 -2.29
C PRO A 172 2.36 -12.23 -2.32
N GLU A 173 2.45 -12.90 -3.47
CA GLU A 173 3.25 -14.11 -3.70
C GLU A 173 4.76 -13.78 -3.78
N ILE A 174 5.31 -13.22 -2.70
CA ILE A 174 6.72 -12.92 -2.55
C ILE A 174 7.26 -13.48 -1.24
N GLU A 175 8.47 -14.01 -1.29
CA GLU A 175 9.16 -14.47 -0.09
C GLU A 175 9.74 -13.27 0.68
N LEU A 176 9.19 -13.04 1.87
CA LEU A 176 9.70 -12.07 2.82
C LEU A 176 10.99 -12.58 3.48
N THR A 177 11.83 -11.65 3.93
CA THR A 177 12.98 -12.00 4.76
C THR A 177 12.52 -12.54 6.12
N LYS A 178 13.31 -13.41 6.77
CA LYS A 178 12.96 -14.09 8.04
C LYS A 178 12.53 -13.17 9.20
N TRP A 179 12.92 -11.91 9.17
CA TRP A 179 12.59 -10.90 10.18
C TRP A 179 11.35 -10.06 9.80
N MET A 180 10.62 -10.46 8.78
CA MET A 180 9.36 -9.85 8.36
C MET A 180 8.26 -10.91 8.34
N GLU A 181 7.02 -10.51 8.55
CA GLU A 181 5.87 -11.40 8.44
C GLU A 181 4.65 -10.70 7.84
N TRP A 182 3.88 -11.46 7.06
CA TRP A 182 2.60 -11.00 6.54
C TRP A 182 1.51 -11.12 7.61
N LYS A 183 0.66 -10.10 7.71
CA LYS A 183 -0.59 -10.15 8.47
C LYS A 183 -1.72 -9.60 7.61
N ASP A 184 -2.86 -10.26 7.68
CA ASP A 184 -4.06 -9.74 7.06
C ASP A 184 -4.59 -8.56 7.89
N VAL A 185 -4.78 -7.41 7.25
CA VAL A 185 -5.38 -6.20 7.87
C VAL A 185 -6.60 -5.71 7.09
N THR A 186 -7.16 -6.57 6.23
CA THR A 186 -8.31 -6.27 5.36
C THR A 186 -9.52 -5.82 6.17
N ASP A 187 -9.86 -6.52 7.25
CA ASP A 187 -10.99 -6.15 8.13
C ASP A 187 -10.85 -4.77 8.79
N ALA A 188 -9.62 -4.35 9.12
CA ALA A 188 -9.37 -3.03 9.66
C ALA A 188 -9.65 -1.96 8.61
N PHE A 189 -9.21 -2.21 7.36
CA PHE A 189 -9.49 -1.35 6.24
C PHE A 189 -10.99 -1.29 5.89
N CYS A 190 -11.67 -2.43 5.78
CA CYS A 190 -13.09 -2.47 5.40
C CYS A 190 -13.95 -1.68 6.40
N ARG A 191 -13.68 -1.81 7.71
CA ARG A 191 -14.34 -1.01 8.75
C ARG A 191 -14.06 0.48 8.62
N LEU A 192 -12.82 0.88 8.35
CA LEU A 192 -12.45 2.27 8.11
C LEU A 192 -13.16 2.86 6.89
N ALA A 193 -13.21 2.11 5.79
CA ALA A 193 -13.76 2.55 4.52
C ALA A 193 -15.29 2.45 4.46
N GLY A 194 -15.92 1.75 5.40
CA GLY A 194 -17.36 1.52 5.47
C GLY A 194 -17.85 0.43 4.52
N PHE A 195 -16.98 -0.50 4.14
CA PHE A 195 -17.34 -1.71 3.41
C PHE A 195 -17.87 -2.76 4.40
N LYS A 196 -18.91 -3.49 4.00
CA LYS A 196 -19.64 -4.46 4.83
C LYS A 196 -19.33 -5.88 4.39
#